data_AF-A0A6N3H933-F1
#
_entry.id   AF-A0A6N3H933-F1
#
_cell.length_a   1.000
_cell.length_b   1.000
_cell.length_c   1.000
_cell.angle_alpha   90.00
_cell.angle_beta   90.00
_cell.angle_gamma   90.00
#
_symmetry.space_group_name_H-M   'P 1'
#
loop_
_entity.id
_entity.type
_entity.pdbx_description
1 polymer ?
#
loop_
_entity_poly.entity_id
_entity_poly.type
_entity_poly.pdbx_seq_one_letter_code
_entity_poly.pdbx_strand_id
1 'polypeptide(L)' 'MKGEETGTRDLKEALHAYEKKLLLDVLAENCYNISKSARILGISRQNLQHKIKRYHIAIEHRTAGSSHG' A
#
# COMPACT_ATOMS: atom_id res chain seq x y z
N MET A 1 9.50 14.97 26.83
CA MET A 1 9.82 13.53 26.67
C MET A 1 9.18 13.08 25.37
N LYS A 2 9.82 12.62 24.29
CA LYS A 2 11.23 12.45 23.85
C LYS A 2 11.30 13.04 22.42
N GLY A 3 12.36 13.75 22.05
CA GLY A 3 13.45 13.25 21.16
C GLY A 3 12.91 12.96 19.75
N GLU A 4 13.40 13.51 18.64
CA GLU A 4 14.72 14.02 18.31
C GLU A 4 14.60 14.61 16.90
N GLU A 5 15.18 15.77 16.71
CA GLU A 5 15.43 16.41 15.42
C GLU A 5 16.68 15.79 14.78
N THR A 6 16.53 14.81 13.88
CA THR A 6 17.63 14.43 12.96
C THR A 6 17.11 14.17 11.55
N GLY A 7 17.72 14.84 10.57
CA GLY A 7 17.65 14.45 9.18
C GLY A 7 18.48 13.18 8.92
N THR A 8 18.03 12.05 9.46
CA THR A 8 18.56 10.72 9.15
C THR A 8 17.51 9.99 8.34
N ARG A 9 17.80 9.73 7.07
CA ARG A 9 16.98 8.85 6.22
C ARG A 9 17.12 7.43 6.77
N ASP A 10 16.35 7.09 7.80
CA ASP A 10 16.30 5.74 8.32
C ASP A 10 16.00 4.78 7.17
N LEU A 11 16.82 3.74 7.00
CA LEU A 11 16.65 2.73 5.96
C LEU A 11 15.22 2.18 5.94
N LYS A 12 14.62 2.09 7.12
CA LYS A 12 13.23 1.68 7.31
C LYS A 12 12.25 2.63 6.62
N GLU A 13 12.44 3.94 6.74
CA GLU A 13 11.58 4.93 6.09
C GLU A 13 11.78 4.95 4.57
N ALA A 14 13.04 4.83 4.11
CA ALA A 14 13.35 4.71 2.69
C ALA A 14 12.71 3.45 2.07
N LEU A 15 12.77 2.31 2.77
CA LEU A 15 12.08 1.09 2.37
C LEU A 15 10.56 1.28 2.35
N HIS A 16 9.99 1.96 3.34
CA HIS A 16 8.55 2.22 3.41
C HIS A 16 8.09 3.12 2.25
N ALA A 17 8.87 4.16 1.94
CA ALA A 17 8.60 5.07 0.82
C ALA A 17 8.74 4.35 -0.53
N TYR A 18 9.77 3.51 -0.69
CA TYR A 18 9.96 2.69 -1.88
C TYR A 18 8.83 1.68 -2.04
N GLU A 19 8.47 0.96 -0.98
CA GLU A 19 7.39 -0.02 -0.98
C GLU A 19 6.05 0.65 -1.33
N LYS A 20 5.74 1.81 -0.72
CA LYS A 20 4.55 2.60 -1.07
C LYS A 20 4.56 3.04 -2.53
N LYS A 21 5.70 3.53 -3.04
CA LYS A 21 5.84 3.97 -4.43
C LYS A 21 5.63 2.80 -5.40
N LEU A 22 6.25 1.64 -5.13
CA LEU A 22 6.08 0.43 -5.93
C LEU A 22 4.61 -0.04 -5.94
N LEU A 23 3.96 -0.02 -4.78
CA LEU A 23 2.54 -0.34 -4.68
C LEU A 23 1.70 0.60 -5.56
N LEU A 24 1.94 1.91 -5.46
CA LEU A 24 1.24 2.94 -6.21
C LEU A 24 1.44 2.81 -7.71
N ASP A 25 2.67 2.53 -8.14
CA ASP A 25 3.04 2.35 -9.55
C ASP A 25 2.28 1.16 -10.14
N VAL A 26 2.40 -0.03 -9.52
CA VAL A 26 1.69 -1.24 -9.96
C VAL A 26 0.17 -1.06 -9.88
N LEU A 27 -0.34 -0.33 -8.88
CA LEU A 27 -1.77 -0.01 -8.79
C LEU A 27 -2.19 0.90 -9.95
N ALA A 28 -1.46 1.98 -10.22
CA ALA A 28 -1.77 2.93 -11.28
C ALA A 28 -1.76 2.26 -12.67
N GLU A 29 -0.72 1.47 -12.96
CA GLU A 29 -0.62 0.70 -14.21
C GLU A 29 -1.79 -0.29 -14.38
N ASN A 30 -2.33 -0.81 -13.28
CA ASN A 30 -3.42 -1.78 -13.28
C ASN A 30 -4.80 -1.16 -13.01
N CYS A 31 -4.96 0.16 -13.15
CA CYS A 31 -6.22 0.88 -12.89
C CYS A 31 -6.77 0.62 -11.48
N TYR A 32 -5.87 0.63 -10.48
CA TYR A 32 -6.15 0.38 -9.07
C TYR A 32 -6.81 -0.98 -8.78
N ASN A 33 -6.59 -1.97 -9.67
CA ASN A 33 -7.17 -3.29 -9.52
C ASN A 33 -6.35 -4.15 -8.54
N ILE A 34 -6.78 -4.17 -7.27
CA ILE A 34 -6.11 -4.86 -6.16
C ILE A 34 -5.81 -6.33 -6.50
N SER A 35 -6.73 -7.03 -7.16
CA SER A 35 -6.53 -8.45 -7.49
C SER A 35 -5.40 -8.64 -8.52
N LYS A 36 -5.35 -7.81 -9.56
CA LYS A 36 -4.25 -7.83 -10.54
C LYS A 36 -2.93 -7.42 -9.92
N SER A 37 -2.91 -6.29 -9.21
CA SER A 37 -1.70 -5.78 -8.57
C SER A 37 -1.14 -6.76 -7.54
N ALA A 38 -1.98 -7.43 -6.75
CA ALA A 38 -1.55 -8.43 -5.78
C ALA A 38 -0.87 -9.63 -6.47
N ARG A 39 -1.44 -10.09 -7.58
CA ARG A 39 -0.86 -11.18 -8.39
C ARG A 39 0.48 -10.79 -9.01
N ILE A 40 0.62 -9.55 -9.48
CA ILE A 40 1.87 -9.01 -10.03
C ILE A 40 2.94 -8.89 -8.93
N LEU A 41 2.56 -8.38 -7.76
CA LEU A 41 3.42 -8.25 -6.59
C LEU A 41 3.72 -9.60 -5.90
N GLY A 42 3.08 -10.70 -6.33
CA GLY A 42 3.25 -12.02 -5.74
C GLY A 42 2.72 -12.16 -4.31
N ILE A 43 1.83 -11.26 -3.88
CA ILE A 43 1.25 -11.25 -2.54
C ILE A 43 -0.25 -11.56 -2.58
N SER A 44 -0.81 -11.94 -1.43
CA SER A 44 -2.26 -12.11 -1.33
C SER A 44 -2.99 -10.76 -1.43
N ARG A 45 -4.17 -10.75 -2.07
CA ARG A 45 -5.07 -9.59 -2.13
C ARG A 45 -5.31 -8.98 -0.74
N GLN A 46 -5.48 -9.81 0.28
CA GLN A 46 -5.71 -9.37 1.65
C GLN A 46 -4.50 -8.61 2.22
N ASN A 47 -3.29 -9.10 1.92
CA ASN A 47 -2.05 -8.46 2.34
C ASN A 47 -1.87 -7.10 1.63
N LEU A 48 -2.11 -7.06 0.32
CA LEU A 48 -2.11 -5.82 -0.46
C LEU A 48 -3.12 -4.81 0.08
N GLN A 49 -4.35 -5.25 0.36
CA GLN A 49 -5.41 -4.39 0.89
C GLN A 49 -5.07 -3.86 2.30
N HIS A 50 -4.42 -4.67 3.13
CA HIS A 50 -3.92 -4.24 4.42
C HIS A 50 -2.83 -3.17 4.25
N LYS A 51 -1.82 -3.40 3.39
CA LYS A 51 -0.77 -2.42 3.08
C LYS A 51 -1.36 -1.10 2.57
N ILE A 52 -2.30 -1.15 1.62
CA ILE A 52 -3.01 0.02 1.10
C ILE A 52 -3.69 0.82 2.20
N LYS A 53 -4.42 0.16 3.10
CA LYS A 53 -5.04 0.80 4.26
C LYS A 53 -4.00 1.45 5.17
N ARG A 54 -2.89 0.75 5.45
CA ARG A 54 -1.79 1.27 6.29
C ARG A 54 -1.12 2.49 5.67
N TYR A 55 -0.94 2.49 4.35
CA TYR A 55 -0.33 3.60 3.62
C TYR A 55 -1.32 4.71 3.24
N HIS A 56 -2.60 4.58 3.62
CA HIS A 56 -3.68 5.49 3.26
C HIS A 56 -3.74 5.79 1.76
N ILE A 57 -3.49 4.78 0.92
CA ILE A 57 -3.62 4.93 -0.53
C ILE A 57 -5.11 4.99 -0.85
N ALA A 58 -5.56 6.10 -1.43
CA ALA A 58 -6.95 6.30 -1.85
C ALA A 58 -7.27 5.38 -3.03
N ILE A 59 -7.73 4.18 -2.74
CA ILE A 59 -8.34 3.31 -3.74
C ILE A 59 -9.83 3.63 -3.73
N GLU A 60 -10.31 4.19 -4.83
CA GLU A 60 -11.74 4.30 -5.11
C GLU A 60 -12.31 2.88 -5.25
N HIS A 61 -12.67 2.28 -4.12
CA HIS A 61 -13.30 0.98 -4.12
C HIS A 61 -14.75 1.22 -4.55
N ARG A 62 -15.08 0.93 -5.81
CA ARG A 62 -16.48 0.74 -6.25
C ARG A 62 -17.01 -0.53 -5.58
N THR A 63 -17.23 -0.45 -4.27
CA THR A 63 -17.75 -1.54 -3.44
C THR A 63 -19.24 -1.65 -3.68
N ALA A 64 -19.62 -2.36 -4.73
CA ALA A 64 -20.93 -2.99 -4.76
C ALA A 64 -20.80 -4.31 -3.96
N GLY A 65 -21.25 -4.29 -2.71
CA GLY A 65 -21.57 -5.47 -1.89
C GLY A 65 -20.41 -6.38 -1.46
N SER A 66 -20.19 -6.52 -0.15
CA SER A 66 -20.12 -7.83 0.54
C SER A 66 -19.61 -7.70 1.98
N SER A 67 -20.57 -7.91 2.88
CA SER A 67 -20.54 -8.45 4.23
C SER A 67 -19.19 -8.83 4.86
N HIS A 68 -18.94 -8.26 6.04
CA HIS A 68 -18.25 -8.99 7.11
C HIS A 68 -19.14 -10.17 7.54
N GLY A 69 -18.53 -11.31 7.80
CA GLY A 69 -19.09 -12.46 8.50
C GLY A 69 -18.10 -12.88 9.55
#